data_AF-A0A624WGY9-F1
#
_entry.id   AF-A0A624WGY9-F1
#
_cell.length_a   1.000
_cell.length_b   1.000
_cell.length_c   1.000
_cell.angle_alpha   90.00
_cell.angle_beta   90.00
_cell.angle_gamma   90.00
#
_symmetry.space_group_name_H-M   'P 1'
#
loop_
_entity.id
_entity.type
_entity.pdbx_description
1 polymer ?
#
loop_
_entity_poly.entity_id
_entity_poly.type
_entity_poly.pdbx_seq_one_letter_code
_entity_poly.pdbx_strand_id
1 'polypeptide(L)'
;PFSVGQGYFKSSISVEKFNAIKDSSRPPEMSLWERIKEYFFSTYHAEALECLFKLYHYQELNLTPVQVRGAYIKLRALASQGCKEQFIIESQGQADELIIKGDNGETLLSIVVECHQDVFSLAREINKLYPKTRNSSLDGITRLIIFGDSLSDSMGRMFEKTYYLLPSYPQYYEGRFTNGFTWTEFLSSPQFLSKEMINFAEGGSTSASYSCFNCIGDFVSNTDRQVASYTPSSQDLTMFLLGGNDYMTLHKDNIAKVVEQQIDDI
;
A
#
# COMPACT_ATOMS: atom_id res chain seq x y z
N PRO A 1 38.08 -8.29 8.93
CA PRO A 1 36.89 -8.88 8.26
C PRO A 1 37.36 -9.70 7.06
N PHE A 2 36.99 -10.97 6.99
CA PHE A 2 37.31 -11.83 5.85
C PHE A 2 36.33 -11.53 4.72
N SER A 3 36.80 -11.11 3.55
CA SER A 3 35.95 -10.78 2.40
C SER A 3 36.13 -11.77 1.28
N VAL A 4 35.04 -12.23 0.69
CA VAL A 4 35.01 -13.21 -0.42
C VAL A 4 34.25 -12.62 -1.59
N GLY A 5 34.76 -12.84 -2.81
CA GLY A 5 34.17 -12.38 -4.06
C GLY A 5 34.93 -11.21 -4.71
N GLN A 6 34.69 -10.97 -5.99
CA GLN A 6 35.19 -9.82 -6.76
C GLN A 6 34.00 -9.03 -7.35
N GLY A 7 34.17 -7.71 -7.50
CA GLY A 7 33.15 -6.82 -8.06
C GLY A 7 31.94 -6.61 -7.14
N TYR A 8 30.73 -6.66 -7.71
CA TYR A 8 29.45 -6.38 -7.03
C TYR A 8 28.94 -7.49 -6.11
N PHE A 9 29.56 -8.69 -6.15
CA PHE A 9 29.17 -9.84 -5.32
C PHE A 9 30.13 -10.08 -4.15
N LYS A 10 30.56 -8.99 -3.50
CA LYS A 10 31.45 -9.08 -2.34
C LYS A 10 30.63 -9.39 -1.09
N SER A 11 30.93 -10.51 -0.43
CA SER A 11 30.44 -10.80 0.92
C SER A 11 31.57 -10.61 1.92
N SER A 12 31.24 -10.25 3.17
CA SER A 12 32.23 -10.13 4.23
C SER A 12 31.75 -10.73 5.54
N ILE A 13 32.66 -11.40 6.23
CA ILE A 13 32.47 -11.95 7.57
C ILE A 13 33.25 -11.06 8.55
N SER A 14 32.57 -10.62 9.61
CA SER A 14 33.20 -9.82 10.66
C SER A 14 34.25 -10.65 11.42
N VAL A 15 35.20 -9.98 12.08
CA VAL A 15 36.26 -10.69 12.83
C VAL A 15 35.65 -11.47 14.00
N GLU A 16 34.61 -10.92 14.62
CA GLU A 16 33.88 -11.49 15.73
C GLU A 16 33.16 -12.78 15.28
N LYS A 17 32.45 -12.75 14.15
CA LYS A 17 31.78 -13.93 13.59
C LYS A 17 32.80 -14.99 13.17
N PHE A 18 33.95 -14.59 12.62
CA PHE A 18 35.02 -15.51 12.26
C PHE A 18 35.61 -16.22 13.48
N ASN A 19 35.89 -15.49 14.57
CA ASN A 19 36.41 -16.07 15.81
C ASN A 19 35.38 -17.00 16.47
N ALA A 20 34.10 -16.61 16.48
CA ALA A 20 33.03 -17.45 16.99
C ALA A 20 32.92 -18.79 16.24
N ILE A 21 33.12 -18.80 14.91
CA ILE A 21 33.14 -20.03 14.11
C ILE A 21 34.37 -20.89 14.46
N LYS A 22 35.54 -20.28 14.58
CA LYS A 22 36.79 -20.97 14.90
C LYS A 22 36.74 -21.70 16.24
N ASP A 23 36.11 -21.08 17.24
CA ASP A 23 36.07 -21.60 18.62
C ASP A 23 34.86 -22.52 18.88
N SER A 24 33.95 -22.64 17.91
CA SER A 24 32.75 -23.49 18.01
C SER A 24 33.07 -24.96 17.70
N SER A 25 32.51 -25.88 18.49
CA SER A 25 32.51 -27.32 18.21
C SER A 25 31.38 -27.77 17.27
N ARG A 26 30.47 -26.86 16.90
CA ARG A 26 29.37 -27.09 15.96
C ARG A 26 29.72 -26.57 14.56
N PRO A 27 29.22 -27.22 13.49
CA PRO A 27 29.35 -26.70 12.13
C PRO A 27 28.82 -25.27 12.02
N PRO A 28 29.36 -24.43 11.12
CA PRO A 28 28.86 -23.08 10.89
C PRO A 28 27.41 -23.13 10.42
N GLU A 29 26.52 -22.41 11.10
CA GLU A 29 25.12 -22.25 10.71
C GLU A 29 24.92 -20.96 9.90
N MET A 30 24.07 -21.03 8.88
CA MET A 30 23.70 -19.86 8.08
C MET A 30 22.68 -19.01 8.84
N SER A 31 22.87 -17.69 8.85
CA SER A 31 21.85 -16.77 9.35
C SER A 31 20.59 -16.82 8.49
N LEU A 32 19.45 -16.39 9.02
CA LEU A 32 18.22 -16.26 8.22
C LEU A 32 18.49 -15.50 6.92
N TRP A 33 19.19 -14.36 6.99
CA TRP A 33 19.58 -13.61 5.80
C TRP A 33 20.38 -14.44 4.81
N GLU A 34 21.39 -15.18 5.25
CA GLU A 34 22.19 -16.02 4.37
C GLU A 34 21.35 -17.10 3.68
N ARG A 35 20.28 -17.58 4.34
CA ARG A 35 19.35 -18.58 3.81
C ARG A 35 18.33 -18.01 2.82
N ILE A 36 17.91 -16.75 2.99
CA ILE A 36 16.85 -16.15 2.17
C ILE A 36 17.32 -15.04 1.23
N LYS A 37 18.60 -14.63 1.27
CA LYS A 37 19.12 -13.52 0.44
C LYS A 37 18.89 -13.72 -1.06
N GLU A 38 18.86 -14.98 -1.52
CA GLU A 38 18.65 -15.34 -2.92
C GLU A 38 17.19 -15.17 -3.35
N TYR A 39 16.26 -15.01 -2.40
CA TYR A 39 14.87 -14.69 -2.69
C TYR A 39 14.72 -13.26 -3.21
N PHE A 40 15.73 -12.40 -3.02
CA PHE A 40 15.69 -10.98 -3.33
C PHE A 40 16.71 -10.62 -4.41
N PHE A 41 16.33 -9.71 -5.31
CA PHE A 41 17.30 -9.03 -6.17
C PHE A 41 18.26 -8.21 -5.32
N SER A 42 19.53 -8.13 -5.73
CA SER A 42 20.57 -7.40 -5.00
C SER A 42 20.24 -5.93 -4.77
N THR A 43 19.46 -5.32 -5.68
CA THR A 43 18.94 -3.95 -5.57
C THR A 43 18.03 -3.73 -4.37
N TYR A 44 17.46 -4.79 -3.79
CA TYR A 44 16.53 -4.73 -2.66
C TYR A 44 17.11 -5.31 -1.37
N HIS A 45 18.40 -5.67 -1.36
CA HIS A 45 19.02 -6.32 -0.19
C HIS A 45 19.05 -5.42 1.03
N ALA A 46 19.28 -4.11 0.86
CA ALA A 46 19.30 -3.16 1.98
C ALA A 46 17.93 -3.05 2.64
N GLU A 47 16.87 -2.90 1.85
CA GLU A 47 15.49 -2.79 2.31
C GLU A 47 14.99 -4.10 2.92
N ALA A 48 15.37 -5.25 2.35
CA ALA A 48 15.05 -6.56 2.90
C ALA A 48 15.72 -6.77 4.28
N LEU A 49 17.00 -6.39 4.41
CA LEU A 49 17.71 -6.42 5.69
C LEU A 49 17.09 -5.49 6.73
N GLU A 50 16.63 -4.30 6.34
CA GLU A 50 15.92 -3.38 7.24
C GLU A 50 14.60 -4.01 7.73
N CYS A 51 13.84 -4.66 6.84
CA CYS A 51 12.62 -5.36 7.23
C CYS A 51 12.93 -6.52 8.18
N LEU A 52 13.95 -7.33 7.89
CA LEU A 52 14.39 -8.40 8.79
C LEU A 52 14.81 -7.87 10.15
N PHE A 53 15.55 -6.76 10.22
CA PHE A 53 15.93 -6.13 11.47
C PHE A 53 14.70 -5.73 12.30
N LYS A 54 13.70 -5.10 11.66
CA LYS A 54 12.43 -4.76 12.31
C LYS A 54 11.68 -6.00 12.82
N LEU A 55 11.68 -7.09 12.06
CA LEU A 55 11.05 -8.35 12.46
C LEU A 55 11.78 -9.05 13.60
N TYR A 56 13.11 -8.97 13.66
CA TYR A 56 13.90 -9.54 14.75
C TYR A 56 13.76 -8.75 16.05
N HIS A 57 13.72 -7.42 15.93
CA HIS A 57 13.83 -6.53 17.07
C HIS A 57 12.53 -5.78 17.37
N TYR A 58 11.39 -6.32 16.95
CA TYR A 58 10.11 -5.60 17.04
C TYR A 58 9.73 -5.25 18.49
N GLN A 59 10.13 -6.10 19.44
CA GLN A 59 9.87 -5.90 20.87
C GLN A 59 10.75 -4.77 21.42
N GLU A 60 12.05 -4.77 21.12
CA GLU A 60 13.00 -3.76 21.56
C GLU A 60 12.72 -2.39 20.94
N LEU A 61 12.21 -2.38 19.71
CA LEU A 61 11.80 -1.18 18.99
C LEU A 61 10.39 -0.69 19.37
N ASN A 62 9.66 -1.41 20.24
CA ASN A 62 8.26 -1.12 20.60
C ASN A 62 7.35 -0.95 19.38
N LEU A 63 7.51 -1.80 18.35
CA LEU A 63 6.69 -1.72 17.14
C LEU A 63 5.27 -2.21 17.42
N THR A 64 4.29 -1.49 16.88
CA THR A 64 2.88 -1.92 16.90
C THR A 64 2.67 -3.15 16.00
N PRO A 65 1.64 -3.99 16.26
CA PRO A 65 1.34 -5.15 15.41
C PRO A 65 1.15 -4.79 13.93
N VAL A 66 0.58 -3.61 13.64
CA VAL A 66 0.43 -3.08 12.27
C VAL A 66 1.79 -2.82 11.62
N GLN A 67 2.75 -2.24 12.35
CA GLN A 67 4.10 -1.99 11.83
C GLN A 67 4.88 -3.29 11.61
N VAL A 68 4.75 -4.28 12.50
CA VAL A 68 5.38 -5.59 12.33
C VAL A 68 4.83 -6.30 11.10
N ARG A 69 3.49 -6.33 10.95
CA ARG A 69 2.82 -6.89 9.78
C ARG A 69 3.20 -6.14 8.49
N GLY A 70 3.31 -4.82 8.56
CA GLY A 70 3.77 -3.97 7.46
C GLY A 70 5.20 -4.30 7.02
N ALA A 71 6.13 -4.47 7.97
CA ALA A 71 7.50 -4.87 7.69
C ALA A 71 7.57 -6.26 7.02
N TYR A 72 6.76 -7.21 7.49
CA TYR A 72 6.64 -8.53 6.88
C TYR A 72 6.09 -8.49 5.45
N ILE A 73 5.01 -7.73 5.22
CA ILE A 73 4.41 -7.57 3.88
C ILE A 73 5.40 -6.90 2.93
N LYS A 74 6.13 -5.87 3.39
CA LYS A 74 7.18 -5.22 2.61
C LYS A 74 8.28 -6.21 2.25
N LEU A 75 8.78 -7.00 3.22
CA LEU A 75 9.78 -8.04 2.96
C LEU A 75 9.28 -9.01 1.88
N ARG A 76 8.07 -9.55 2.02
CA ARG A 76 7.46 -10.44 1.02
C ARG A 76 7.34 -9.78 -0.36
N ALA A 77 7.01 -8.49 -0.43
CA ALA A 77 6.87 -7.77 -1.69
C ALA A 77 8.20 -7.60 -2.44
N LEU A 78 9.31 -7.48 -1.71
CA LEU A 78 10.67 -7.39 -2.28
C LEU A 78 11.18 -8.74 -2.82
N ALA A 79 10.58 -9.86 -2.38
CA ALA A 79 10.96 -11.18 -2.87
C ALA A 79 10.57 -11.37 -4.34
N SER A 80 11.40 -12.11 -5.07
CA SER A 80 11.13 -12.52 -6.44
C SER A 80 9.81 -13.32 -6.50
N GLN A 81 9.13 -13.27 -7.66
CA GLN A 81 7.78 -13.80 -7.77
C GLN A 81 7.68 -15.29 -7.37
N GLY A 82 8.68 -16.11 -7.70
CA GLY A 82 8.72 -17.54 -7.34
C GLY A 82 9.01 -17.81 -5.86
N CYS A 83 9.57 -16.84 -5.12
CA CYS A 83 9.89 -17.00 -3.70
C CYS A 83 8.78 -16.50 -2.78
N LYS A 84 7.76 -15.78 -3.29
CA LYS A 84 6.66 -15.22 -2.48
C LYS A 84 5.82 -16.28 -1.78
N GLU A 85 5.83 -17.52 -2.26
CA GLU A 85 5.15 -18.67 -1.65
C GLU A 85 5.82 -19.12 -0.34
N GLN A 86 7.09 -18.79 -0.14
CA GLN A 86 7.82 -19.05 1.10
C GLN A 86 7.40 -18.11 2.24
N PHE A 87 6.63 -17.06 1.95
CA PHE A 87 6.13 -16.09 2.92
C PHE A 87 4.64 -16.32 3.14
N ILE A 88 4.31 -16.96 4.26
CA ILE A 88 2.96 -17.39 4.61
C ILE A 88 2.43 -16.57 5.78
N ILE A 89 1.17 -16.15 5.68
CA ILE A 89 0.42 -15.53 6.78
C ILE A 89 -0.70 -16.51 7.13
N GLU A 90 -0.65 -17.08 8.34
CA GLU A 90 -1.70 -17.96 8.86
C GLU A 90 -2.53 -17.20 9.90
N SER A 91 -3.80 -16.94 9.60
CA SER A 91 -4.69 -16.25 10.53
C SER A 91 -5.36 -17.24 11.49
N GLN A 92 -5.09 -17.09 12.79
CA GLN A 92 -5.67 -17.90 13.86
C GLN A 92 -6.46 -16.99 14.82
N GLY A 93 -7.75 -16.80 14.53
CA GLY A 93 -8.65 -16.04 15.40
C GLY A 93 -8.28 -14.56 15.53
N GLN A 94 -7.68 -14.17 16.66
CA GLN A 94 -7.27 -12.79 16.94
C GLN A 94 -5.79 -12.49 16.62
N ALA A 95 -5.04 -13.46 16.08
CA ALA A 95 -3.64 -13.31 15.76
C ALA A 95 -3.32 -13.80 14.35
N ASP A 96 -2.38 -13.13 13.70
CA ASP A 96 -1.74 -13.59 12.47
C ASP A 96 -0.38 -14.18 12.84
N GLU A 97 -0.09 -15.40 12.38
CA GLU A 97 1.24 -15.98 12.41
C GLU A 97 1.96 -15.70 11.08
N LEU A 98 3.06 -14.96 11.17
CA LEU A 98 3.89 -14.53 10.03
C LEU A 98 5.06 -15.49 9.89
N ILE A 99 5.06 -16.30 8.83
CA ILE A 99 5.98 -17.43 8.66
C ILE A 99 6.87 -17.19 7.44
N ILE A 100 8.17 -17.44 7.58
CA ILE A 100 9.09 -17.56 6.45
C ILE A 100 9.58 -19.00 6.41
N LYS A 101 9.38 -19.66 5.27
CA LYS A 101 9.88 -21.02 5.01
C LYS A 101 11.17 -20.99 4.18
N GLY A 102 11.96 -22.03 4.34
CA GLY A 102 13.13 -22.27 3.48
C GLY A 102 12.81 -23.24 2.35
N ASP A 103 13.80 -23.50 1.49
CA ASP A 103 13.60 -24.24 0.24
C ASP A 103 13.11 -25.68 0.43
N ASN A 104 13.40 -26.29 1.58
CA ASN A 104 12.94 -27.64 1.93
C ASN A 104 11.61 -27.64 2.73
N GLY A 105 10.98 -26.47 2.90
CA GLY A 105 9.72 -26.30 3.63
C GLY A 105 9.86 -26.13 5.14
N GLU A 106 11.08 -26.08 5.70
CA GLU A 106 11.26 -25.79 7.13
C GLU A 106 10.78 -24.38 7.51
N THR A 107 10.41 -24.17 8.77
CA THR A 107 10.12 -22.83 9.28
C THR A 107 11.42 -22.15 9.70
N LEU A 108 11.77 -21.05 9.03
CA LEU A 108 12.95 -20.22 9.32
C LEU A 108 12.66 -19.11 10.32
N LEU A 109 11.46 -18.54 10.23
CA LEU A 109 10.96 -17.48 11.10
C LEU A 109 9.47 -17.73 11.33
N SER A 110 9.02 -17.60 12.57
CA SER A 110 7.60 -17.49 12.92
C SER A 110 7.46 -16.36 13.95
N ILE A 111 6.59 -15.40 13.64
CA ILE A 111 6.24 -14.29 14.53
C ILE A 111 4.73 -14.24 14.64
N VAL A 112 4.21 -14.32 15.85
CA VAL A 112 2.79 -14.16 16.13
C VAL A 112 2.53 -12.69 16.44
N VAL A 113 1.64 -12.05 15.67
CA VAL A 113 1.20 -10.67 15.89
C VAL A 113 -0.30 -10.64 16.15
N GLU A 114 -0.73 -9.84 17.12
CA GLU A 114 -2.16 -9.58 17.29
C GLU A 114 -2.72 -8.91 16.04
N CYS A 115 -3.74 -9.52 15.45
CA CYS A 115 -4.50 -8.88 14.41
C CYS A 115 -5.33 -7.80 15.08
N HIS A 116 -5.15 -6.53 14.69
CA HIS A 116 -6.09 -5.48 15.08
C HIS A 116 -7.48 -5.93 14.61
N GLN A 117 -8.29 -6.37 15.56
CA GLN A 117 -9.46 -7.22 15.31
C GLN A 117 -10.58 -6.56 14.53
N ASP A 118 -10.46 -5.28 14.25
CA ASP A 118 -11.57 -4.56 13.69
C ASP A 118 -11.04 -3.45 12.79
N VAL A 119 -10.59 -3.86 11.60
CA VAL A 119 -10.85 -3.03 10.43
C VAL A 119 -12.34 -2.67 10.49
N PHE A 120 -12.67 -1.38 10.45
CA PHE A 120 -14.02 -0.87 10.70
C PHE A 120 -14.53 -0.94 12.15
N SER A 121 -13.69 -1.11 13.19
CA SER A 121 -14.08 -1.00 14.62
C SER A 121 -14.89 0.24 14.89
N LEU A 122 -14.32 1.38 14.47
CA LEU A 122 -14.96 2.67 14.58
C LEU A 122 -16.29 2.71 13.83
N ALA A 123 -16.33 2.20 12.59
CA ALA A 123 -17.58 2.17 11.83
C ALA A 123 -18.63 1.22 12.46
N ARG A 124 -18.20 0.12 13.09
CA ARG A 124 -19.06 -0.82 13.82
C ARG A 124 -19.60 -0.18 15.10
N GLU A 125 -18.78 0.58 15.82
CA GLU A 125 -19.19 1.34 17.00
C GLU A 125 -20.14 2.48 16.62
N ILE A 126 -19.86 3.21 15.55
CA ILE A 126 -20.76 4.21 14.97
C ILE A 126 -22.09 3.56 14.58
N ASN A 127 -22.09 2.41 13.90
CA ASN A 127 -23.33 1.70 13.55
C ASN A 127 -24.10 1.21 14.79
N LYS A 128 -23.43 0.91 15.91
CA LYS A 128 -24.09 0.58 17.18
C LYS A 128 -24.71 1.81 17.85
N LEU A 129 -23.99 2.93 17.86
CA LEU A 129 -24.45 4.19 18.44
C LEU A 129 -25.57 4.84 17.60
N TYR A 130 -25.52 4.65 16.28
CA TYR A 130 -26.43 5.21 15.29
C TYR A 130 -27.01 4.10 14.40
N PRO A 131 -27.88 3.23 14.94
CA PRO A 131 -28.47 2.14 14.18
C PRO A 131 -29.28 2.70 13.00
N LYS A 132 -29.01 2.21 11.79
CA LYS A 132 -29.68 2.65 10.55
C LYS A 132 -31.20 2.55 10.69
N THR A 133 -31.87 3.70 10.67
CA THR A 133 -33.32 3.81 10.68
C THR A 133 -33.87 3.48 9.29
N ARG A 134 -34.13 2.19 9.05
CA ARG A 134 -34.57 1.58 7.77
C ARG A 134 -33.55 1.68 6.63
N ASN A 135 -33.38 0.59 5.89
CA ASN A 135 -32.78 0.64 4.56
C ASN A 135 -33.75 1.43 3.67
N SER A 136 -33.51 2.74 3.50
CA SER A 136 -34.09 3.46 2.37
C SER A 136 -33.57 2.78 1.11
N SER A 137 -34.49 2.30 0.29
CA SER A 137 -34.12 1.71 -1.00
C SER A 137 -33.39 2.76 -1.83
N LEU A 138 -32.30 2.36 -2.50
CA LEU A 138 -31.58 3.21 -3.46
C LEU A 138 -32.29 3.25 -4.82
N ASP A 139 -33.57 2.88 -4.90
CA ASP A 139 -34.35 2.86 -6.14
C ASP A 139 -34.48 4.24 -6.78
N GLY A 140 -34.52 5.30 -5.95
CA GLY A 140 -34.53 6.68 -6.43
C GLY A 140 -33.18 7.15 -6.97
N ILE A 141 -32.10 6.40 -6.74
CA ILE A 141 -30.76 6.70 -7.23
C ILE A 141 -30.47 5.82 -8.44
N THR A 142 -30.23 6.43 -9.59
CA THR A 142 -29.92 5.72 -10.84
C THR A 142 -28.47 5.89 -11.25
N ARG A 143 -27.84 7.00 -10.85
CA ARG A 143 -26.46 7.35 -11.23
C ARG A 143 -25.58 7.61 -10.01
N LEU A 144 -24.36 7.09 -10.07
CA LEU A 144 -23.26 7.40 -9.16
C LEU A 144 -22.38 8.45 -9.82
N ILE A 145 -22.22 9.60 -9.17
CA ILE A 145 -21.38 10.69 -9.65
C ILE A 145 -20.11 10.71 -8.81
N ILE A 146 -18.96 10.43 -9.43
CA ILE A 146 -17.70 10.32 -8.71
C ILE A 146 -16.82 11.53 -9.03
N PHE A 147 -16.37 12.19 -7.97
CA PHE A 147 -15.30 13.19 -7.99
C PHE A 147 -14.11 12.69 -7.19
N GLY A 148 -12.90 12.99 -7.64
CA GLY A 148 -11.72 12.50 -6.94
C GLY A 148 -10.40 12.69 -7.67
N ASP A 149 -9.39 12.01 -7.15
CA ASP A 149 -8.02 12.01 -7.65
C ASP A 149 -7.66 10.68 -8.35
N SER A 150 -6.36 10.35 -8.33
CA SER A 150 -5.75 9.14 -8.85
C SER A 150 -6.47 7.84 -8.49
N LEU A 151 -6.87 7.61 -7.23
CA LEU A 151 -7.49 6.32 -6.85
C LEU A 151 -8.92 6.17 -7.36
N SER A 152 -9.53 7.27 -7.77
CA SER A 152 -10.89 7.32 -8.30
C SER A 152 -10.92 7.44 -9.82
N ASP A 153 -9.80 7.77 -10.49
CA ASP A 153 -9.71 7.92 -11.95
C ASP A 153 -9.81 6.58 -12.69
N SER A 154 -11.04 6.09 -12.82
CA SER A 154 -11.33 4.83 -13.52
C SER A 154 -11.34 4.97 -15.04
N MET A 155 -11.48 6.19 -15.53
CA MET A 155 -11.60 6.49 -16.97
C MET A 155 -10.26 6.84 -17.61
N GLY A 156 -9.17 6.87 -16.83
CA GLY A 156 -7.84 7.24 -17.33
C GLY A 156 -7.79 8.68 -17.83
N ARG A 157 -8.52 9.61 -17.21
CA ARG A 157 -8.58 11.02 -17.65
C ARG A 157 -7.20 11.66 -17.62
N MET A 158 -6.40 11.38 -16.59
CA MET A 158 -5.00 11.85 -16.54
C MET A 158 -4.13 11.19 -17.63
N PHE A 159 -4.41 9.92 -17.96
CA PHE A 159 -3.72 9.20 -19.02
C PHE A 159 -3.96 9.79 -20.40
N GLU A 160 -5.22 10.06 -20.74
CA GLU A 160 -5.56 10.76 -21.98
C GLU A 160 -5.00 12.18 -22.00
N LYS A 161 -5.16 12.94 -20.91
CA LYS A 161 -4.69 14.32 -20.78
C LYS A 161 -3.18 14.47 -20.97
N THR A 162 -2.42 13.47 -20.54
CA THR A 162 -0.95 13.47 -20.63
C THR A 162 -0.42 12.78 -21.88
N TYR A 163 -1.29 12.49 -22.86
CA TYR A 163 -0.91 11.76 -24.08
C TYR A 163 -0.21 10.44 -23.76
N TYR A 164 -0.78 9.67 -22.84
CA TYR A 164 -0.32 8.36 -22.41
C TYR A 164 0.99 8.35 -21.62
N LEU A 165 1.40 9.50 -21.07
CA LEU A 165 2.62 9.60 -20.27
C LEU A 165 2.42 9.19 -18.80
N LEU A 166 1.27 9.52 -18.19
CA LEU A 166 0.97 9.22 -16.79
C LEU A 166 -0.39 8.55 -16.64
N PRO A 167 -0.53 7.44 -15.91
CA PRO A 167 0.49 6.79 -15.09
C PRO A 167 1.54 6.03 -15.92
N SER A 168 2.82 6.13 -15.54
CA SER A 168 3.97 5.59 -16.32
C SER A 168 4.52 4.25 -15.84
N TYR A 169 4.16 3.82 -14.64
CA TYR A 169 4.75 2.62 -14.05
C TYR A 169 4.02 1.32 -14.45
N PRO A 170 4.74 0.19 -14.65
CA PRO A 170 4.15 -1.06 -15.12
C PRO A 170 3.09 -1.69 -14.19
N GLN A 171 3.08 -1.34 -12.90
CA GLN A 171 2.07 -1.83 -11.97
C GLN A 171 0.68 -1.23 -12.19
N TYR A 172 0.57 -0.16 -12.98
CA TYR A 172 -0.68 0.52 -13.26
C TYR A 172 -1.44 -0.16 -14.39
N TYR A 173 -2.76 -0.24 -14.24
CA TYR A 173 -3.62 -1.04 -15.10
C TYR A 173 -4.36 -0.16 -16.12
N GLU A 174 -4.01 -0.31 -17.40
CA GLU A 174 -4.71 0.33 -18.53
C GLU A 174 -4.98 1.84 -18.33
N GLY A 175 -3.98 2.60 -17.88
CA GLY A 175 -4.11 4.05 -17.65
C GLY A 175 -4.70 4.46 -16.29
N ARG A 176 -5.04 3.51 -15.41
CA ARG A 176 -5.49 3.77 -14.02
C ARG A 176 -4.32 3.85 -13.06
N PHE A 177 -4.48 4.56 -11.94
CA PHE A 177 -3.49 4.56 -10.84
C PHE A 177 -3.63 3.36 -9.89
N THR A 178 -4.33 2.32 -10.30
CA THR A 178 -4.54 1.07 -9.57
C THR A 178 -3.92 -0.10 -10.34
N ASN A 179 -3.63 -1.20 -9.65
CA ASN A 179 -3.13 -2.43 -10.25
C ASN A 179 -4.24 -3.34 -10.80
N GLY A 180 -5.39 -2.75 -11.13
CA GLY A 180 -6.62 -3.40 -11.56
C GLY A 180 -7.75 -2.38 -11.59
N PHE A 181 -8.98 -2.85 -11.42
CA PHE A 181 -10.16 -1.98 -11.30
C PHE A 181 -10.04 -1.02 -10.11
N THR A 182 -10.58 0.20 -10.27
CA THR A 182 -10.71 1.16 -9.16
C THR A 182 -11.85 0.75 -8.24
N TRP A 183 -11.89 1.34 -7.04
CA TRP A 183 -13.00 1.14 -6.11
C TRP A 183 -14.36 1.57 -6.69
N THR A 184 -14.37 2.55 -7.59
CA THR A 184 -15.58 3.09 -8.25
C THR A 184 -16.16 2.08 -9.24
N GLU A 185 -15.31 1.35 -9.95
CA GLU A 185 -15.69 0.25 -10.83
C GLU A 185 -16.26 -0.92 -10.03
N PHE A 186 -15.62 -1.29 -8.91
CA PHE A 186 -16.18 -2.30 -8.01
C PHE A 186 -17.56 -1.87 -7.48
N LEU A 187 -17.70 -0.63 -7.00
CA LEU A 187 -18.94 -0.13 -6.42
C LEU A 187 -20.11 -0.12 -7.41
N SER A 188 -19.85 0.31 -8.64
CA SER A 188 -20.88 0.41 -9.69
C SER A 188 -21.22 -0.92 -10.36
N SER A 189 -20.37 -1.94 -10.21
CA SER A 189 -20.54 -3.23 -10.87
C SER A 189 -21.86 -3.94 -10.51
N PRO A 190 -22.33 -4.87 -11.38
CA PRO A 190 -23.56 -5.64 -11.13
C PRO A 190 -23.57 -6.43 -9.82
N GLN A 191 -22.39 -6.78 -9.29
CA GLN A 191 -22.23 -7.52 -8.04
C GLN A 191 -22.47 -6.64 -6.80
N PHE A 192 -22.43 -5.31 -6.93
CA PHE A 192 -22.62 -4.36 -5.85
C PHE A 192 -23.86 -3.50 -6.09
N LEU A 193 -23.71 -2.22 -6.46
CA LEU A 193 -24.86 -1.32 -6.59
C LEU A 193 -25.59 -1.46 -7.92
N SER A 194 -24.93 -1.97 -8.97
CA SER A 194 -25.49 -2.08 -10.32
C SER A 194 -26.12 -0.75 -10.81
N LYS A 195 -25.41 0.36 -10.62
CA LYS A 195 -25.85 1.71 -11.00
C LYS A 195 -24.92 2.26 -12.08
N GLU A 196 -25.47 3.11 -12.94
CA GLU A 196 -24.66 3.84 -13.92
C GLU A 196 -23.64 4.71 -13.18
N MET A 197 -22.39 4.69 -13.61
CA MET A 197 -21.33 5.50 -13.03
C MET A 197 -20.93 6.59 -14.02
N ILE A 198 -20.97 7.84 -13.56
CA ILE A 198 -20.38 8.98 -14.26
C ILE A 198 -19.19 9.46 -13.44
N ASN A 199 -17.99 9.25 -13.99
CA ASN A 199 -16.75 9.55 -13.29
C ASN A 199 -16.08 10.82 -13.83
N PHE A 200 -15.94 11.80 -12.95
CA PHE A 200 -15.24 13.06 -13.19
C PHE A 200 -13.85 13.10 -12.53
N ALA A 201 -13.49 12.09 -11.73
CA ALA A 201 -12.21 12.00 -11.07
C ALA A 201 -11.07 11.99 -12.07
N GLU A 202 -10.01 12.74 -11.77
CA GLU A 202 -8.82 12.84 -12.60
C GLU A 202 -7.60 12.64 -11.72
N GLY A 203 -6.65 11.82 -12.16
CA GLY A 203 -5.37 11.65 -11.49
C GLY A 203 -4.71 12.98 -11.13
N GLY A 204 -4.08 13.06 -9.96
CA GLY A 204 -3.40 14.28 -9.51
C GLY A 204 -4.31 15.48 -9.25
N SER A 205 -5.64 15.32 -9.23
CA SER A 205 -6.55 16.41 -8.91
C SER A 205 -6.41 16.88 -7.47
N THR A 206 -6.43 18.20 -7.27
CA THR A 206 -6.35 18.83 -5.95
C THR A 206 -7.72 19.09 -5.32
N SER A 207 -7.77 19.16 -3.98
CA SER A 207 -8.98 19.50 -3.23
C SER A 207 -9.36 20.98 -3.35
N ALA A 208 -8.36 21.86 -3.49
CA ALA A 208 -8.53 23.31 -3.68
C ALA A 208 -7.90 23.79 -4.98
N SER A 209 -8.32 24.98 -5.45
CA SER A 209 -7.71 25.66 -6.58
C SER A 209 -6.39 26.31 -6.16
N TYR A 210 -5.26 25.69 -6.50
CA TYR A 210 -3.94 26.29 -6.32
C TYR A 210 -3.64 27.27 -7.46
N SER A 211 -3.36 28.53 -7.12
CA SER A 211 -2.83 29.52 -8.06
C SER A 211 -1.30 29.52 -7.97
N CYS A 212 -0.63 28.54 -8.57
CA CYS A 212 0.81 28.62 -8.77
C CYS A 212 1.11 28.91 -10.25
N PHE A 213 1.72 30.07 -10.52
CA PHE A 213 2.35 30.39 -11.79
C PHE A 213 3.47 29.38 -12.06
N ASN A 214 3.14 28.25 -12.68
CA ASN A 214 4.07 27.28 -13.23
C ASN A 214 3.37 26.56 -14.38
N CYS A 215 4.08 26.30 -15.47
CA CYS A 215 3.55 25.60 -16.65
C CYS A 215 2.98 24.19 -16.34
N ILE A 216 3.19 23.68 -15.13
CA ILE A 216 2.66 22.42 -14.59
C ILE A 216 1.23 22.59 -14.03
N GLY A 217 0.84 23.79 -13.59
CA GLY A 217 -0.48 24.10 -13.03
C GLY A 217 -1.64 23.98 -14.04
N ASP A 218 -1.35 24.07 -15.34
CA ASP A 218 -2.34 23.82 -16.40
C ASP A 218 -2.67 22.32 -16.57
N PHE A 219 -1.79 21.43 -16.08
CA PHE A 219 -2.02 19.98 -16.13
C PHE A 219 -2.76 19.45 -14.90
N VAL A 220 -2.86 20.23 -13.82
CA VAL A 220 -3.50 19.79 -12.57
C VAL A 220 -4.98 20.17 -12.62
N SER A 221 -5.87 19.17 -12.66
CA SER A 221 -7.29 19.40 -12.40
C SER A 221 -7.52 19.70 -10.92
N ASN A 222 -8.67 20.27 -10.59
CA ASN A 222 -9.06 20.49 -9.22
C ASN A 222 -10.55 20.17 -9.06
N THR A 223 -10.97 20.00 -7.82
CA THR A 223 -12.34 19.60 -7.49
C THR A 223 -13.35 20.61 -8.03
N ASP A 224 -13.05 21.92 -7.97
CA ASP A 224 -13.93 22.97 -8.51
C ASP A 224 -14.16 22.82 -10.02
N ARG A 225 -13.11 22.51 -10.80
CA ARG A 225 -13.20 22.26 -12.25
C ARG A 225 -14.04 21.02 -12.55
N GLN A 226 -13.86 19.95 -11.78
CA GLN A 226 -14.66 18.74 -11.95
C GLN A 226 -16.14 19.03 -11.68
N VAL A 227 -16.45 19.70 -10.56
CA VAL A 227 -17.83 20.05 -10.17
C VAL A 227 -18.47 21.04 -11.15
N ALA A 228 -17.71 22.00 -11.67
CA ALA A 228 -18.21 22.95 -12.67
C ALA A 228 -18.66 22.26 -13.98
N SER A 229 -18.08 21.10 -14.31
CA SER A 229 -18.46 20.31 -15.49
C SER A 229 -19.68 19.40 -15.29
N TYR A 230 -20.20 19.33 -14.05
CA TYR A 230 -21.30 18.45 -13.68
C TYR A 230 -22.65 19.17 -13.70
N THR A 231 -23.67 18.49 -14.23
CA THR A 231 -25.07 18.94 -14.21
C THR A 231 -25.89 18.04 -13.27
N PRO A 232 -26.39 18.56 -12.14
CA PRO A 232 -27.09 17.77 -11.14
C PRO A 232 -28.45 17.20 -11.59
N SER A 233 -28.77 16.00 -11.12
CA SER A 233 -30.10 15.38 -11.18
C SER A 233 -30.57 14.93 -9.80
N SER A 234 -31.88 14.86 -9.60
CA SER A 234 -32.49 14.36 -8.35
C SER A 234 -32.26 12.86 -8.10
N GLN A 235 -31.74 12.15 -9.10
CA GLN A 235 -31.46 10.70 -9.02
C GLN A 235 -29.96 10.39 -8.83
N ASP A 236 -29.15 11.41 -8.53
CA ASP A 236 -27.71 11.29 -8.41
C ASP A 236 -27.29 11.04 -6.96
N LEU A 237 -26.41 10.07 -6.77
CA LEU A 237 -25.61 9.94 -5.56
C LEU A 237 -24.19 10.40 -5.86
N THR A 238 -23.82 11.56 -5.33
CA THR A 238 -22.48 12.12 -5.51
C THR A 238 -21.53 11.67 -4.42
N MET A 239 -20.31 11.27 -4.81
CA MET A 239 -19.24 10.81 -3.92
C MET A 239 -17.95 11.55 -4.23
N PHE A 240 -17.25 12.00 -3.19
CA PHE A 240 -15.95 12.65 -3.28
C PHE A 240 -14.90 11.79 -2.56
N LEU A 241 -13.81 11.46 -3.24
CA LEU A 241 -12.65 10.84 -2.61
C LEU A 241 -11.36 11.47 -3.13
N LEU A 242 -10.73 12.25 -2.25
CA LEU A 242 -9.53 13.06 -2.51
C LEU A 242 -8.52 12.86 -1.37
N GLY A 243 -7.23 12.82 -1.68
CA GLY A 243 -6.11 12.80 -0.74
C GLY A 243 -5.84 11.42 -0.10
N GLY A 244 -6.68 10.42 -0.35
CA GLY A 244 -6.46 9.05 0.17
C GLY A 244 -5.17 8.41 -0.38
N ASN A 245 -4.77 8.80 -1.58
CA ASN A 245 -3.53 8.41 -2.25
C ASN A 245 -2.27 8.95 -1.56
N ASP A 246 -2.32 10.12 -0.93
CA ASP A 246 -1.15 10.74 -0.29
C ASP A 246 -0.69 9.95 0.94
N TYR A 247 -1.64 9.36 1.67
CA TYR A 247 -1.35 8.45 2.78
C TYR A 247 -0.71 7.13 2.31
N MET A 248 -1.05 6.65 1.11
CA MET A 248 -0.50 5.39 0.57
C MET A 248 0.85 5.57 -0.13
N THR A 249 1.05 6.67 -0.85
CA THR A 249 2.21 6.86 -1.74
C THR A 249 3.42 7.46 -1.06
N LEU A 250 3.24 8.19 0.04
CA LEU A 250 4.34 8.94 0.65
C LEU A 250 5.02 8.24 1.83
N HIS A 251 4.63 7.00 2.18
CA HIS A 251 5.09 6.31 3.39
C HIS A 251 5.01 7.21 4.64
N LYS A 252 4.03 8.13 4.65
CA LYS A 252 3.87 9.12 5.70
C LYS A 252 2.99 8.50 6.78
N ASP A 253 3.62 7.68 7.61
CA ASP A 253 3.06 7.20 8.88
C ASP A 253 2.76 8.38 9.83
N ASN A 254 3.30 9.57 9.51
CA ASN A 254 3.08 10.81 10.22
C ASN A 254 1.93 11.62 9.60
N ILE A 255 0.73 11.40 10.13
CA ILE A 255 -0.51 12.10 9.77
C ILE A 255 -0.34 13.63 9.91
N ALA A 256 0.32 14.10 10.97
CA ALA A 256 0.51 15.54 11.20
C ALA A 256 1.28 16.20 10.05
N LYS A 257 2.32 15.53 9.54
CA LYS A 257 3.09 16.00 8.38
C LYS A 257 2.25 16.08 7.10
N VAL A 258 1.32 15.14 6.89
CA VAL A 258 0.39 15.20 5.74
C VAL A 258 -0.52 16.41 5.87
N VAL A 259 -1.07 16.65 7.07
CA VAL A 259 -1.97 17.79 7.32
C VAL A 259 -1.26 19.13 7.22
N GLU A 260 -0.07 19.27 7.82
CA GLU A 260 0.69 20.54 7.82
C GLU A 260 1.11 20.95 6.41
N GLN A 261 1.60 20.02 5.58
CA GLN A 261 1.98 20.34 4.20
C GLN A 261 0.80 20.80 3.34
N GLN A 262 -0.42 20.33 3.64
CA GLN A 262 -1.62 20.77 2.92
C GLN A 262 -2.09 22.18 3.35
N ILE A 263 -1.69 22.65 4.54
CA ILE A 263 -2.00 23.99 5.04
C ILE A 263 -1.05 25.04 4.45
N ASP A 264 0.23 24.70 4.30
CA ASP A 264 1.26 25.62 3.82
C ASP A 264 1.20 25.89 2.30
N ASP A 265 0.52 25.02 1.55
CA ASP A 265 0.41 25.11 0.08
C ASP A 265 -0.79 25.98 -0.40
N ILE A 266 -1.68 26.43 0.49
CA ILE A 266 -2.86 27.27 0.18
C ILE A 266 -2.51 28.76 0.18
#